data_AF-A0A659UAM0-F1
#
_entry.id   AF-A0A659UAM0-F1
#
_cell.length_a   1.000
_cell.length_b   1.000
_cell.length_c   1.000
_cell.angle_alpha   90.00
_cell.angle_beta   90.00
_cell.angle_gamma   90.00
#
_symmetry.space_group_name_H-M   'P 1'
#
loop_
_entity.id
_entity.type
_entity.pdbx_description
1 polymer ?
#
loop_
_entity_poly.entity_id
_entity_poly.type
_entity_poly.pdbx_seq_one_letter_code
_entity_poly.pdbx_strand_id
1 'polypeptide(L)'
;GATRDEDERQKNFLRNDEKNQAENRMIVDLLRNDISLISEVGTLEVPELFRIETYPTVHQMVSDVRAKLLPGLGIRQIFAALFPCGSITGAPKIRAMEILHDL
;
A
#
# COMPACT_ATOMS: atom_id res chain seq x y z
N GLY A 1 17.05 -4.93 -15.06
CA GLY A 1 17.72 -4.50 -16.31
C GLY A 1 18.47 -5.63 -17.01
N ALA A 2 18.89 -5.46 -18.26
CA ALA A 2 19.69 -6.45 -19.00
C ALA A 2 21.17 -6.42 -18.61
N THR A 3 21.62 -5.32 -17.99
CA THR A 3 22.95 -5.16 -17.40
C THR A 3 22.84 -4.62 -15.97
N ARG A 4 23.90 -4.76 -15.17
CA ARG A 4 23.95 -4.20 -13.82
C ARG A 4 23.74 -2.69 -13.80
N ASP A 5 24.36 -1.97 -14.73
CA ASP A 5 24.24 -0.50 -14.81
C ASP A 5 22.84 -0.05 -15.24
N GLU A 6 22.17 -0.84 -16.07
CA GLU A 6 20.78 -0.59 -16.42
C GLU A 6 19.83 -0.90 -15.26
N ASP A 7 20.09 -1.99 -14.53
CA ASP A 7 19.33 -2.37 -13.33
C ASP A 7 19.38 -1.26 -12.26
N GLU A 8 20.58 -0.75 -11.97
CA GLU A 8 20.75 0.35 -11.01
C GLU A 8 20.12 1.66 -11.51
N ARG A 9 20.17 1.94 -12.81
CA ARG A 9 19.45 3.08 -13.40
C ARG A 9 17.94 2.95 -13.24
N GLN A 10 17.38 1.75 -13.47
CA GLN A 10 15.95 1.49 -13.31
C GLN A 10 15.51 1.63 -11.85
N LYS A 11 16.28 1.11 -10.88
CA LYS A 11 16.02 1.31 -9.44
C LYS A 11 16.04 2.77 -9.05
N ASN A 12 17.06 3.52 -9.49
CA ASN A 12 17.21 4.93 -9.16
C ASN A 12 16.13 5.78 -9.82
N PHE A 13 15.73 5.44 -11.04
CA PHE A 13 14.58 6.05 -11.70
C PHE A 13 13.32 5.85 -10.86
N LEU A 14 12.97 4.59 -10.54
CA LEU A 14 11.77 4.28 -9.76
C LEU A 14 11.76 4.95 -8.39
N ARG A 15 12.91 5.00 -7.71
CA ARG A 15 13.06 5.66 -6.40
C ARG A 15 12.69 7.14 -6.46
N ASN A 16 13.00 7.83 -7.55
CA ASN A 16 12.84 9.28 -7.70
C ASN A 16 11.65 9.67 -8.59
N ASP A 17 10.85 8.71 -9.05
CA ASP A 17 9.71 8.99 -9.91
C ASP A 17 8.53 9.55 -9.09
N GLU A 18 8.25 10.84 -9.27
CA GLU A 18 7.24 11.58 -8.50
C GLU A 18 5.84 10.99 -8.67
N LYS A 19 5.51 10.45 -9.84
CA LYS A 19 4.21 9.83 -10.12
C LYS A 19 4.04 8.56 -9.28
N ASN A 20 5.01 7.65 -9.31
CA ASN A 20 4.98 6.43 -8.53
C ASN A 20 4.96 6.73 -7.01
N GLN A 21 5.71 7.74 -6.55
CA GLN A 21 5.66 8.17 -5.15
C GLN A 21 4.28 8.72 -4.76
N ALA A 22 3.64 9.50 -5.64
CA ALA A 22 2.30 10.02 -5.39
C ALA A 22 1.26 8.90 -5.32
N GLU A 23 1.29 7.95 -6.25
CA GLU A 23 0.39 6.78 -6.26
C GLU A 23 0.61 5.91 -5.01
N ASN A 24 1.86 5.63 -4.64
CA ASN A 24 2.18 4.85 -3.44
C ASN A 24 1.70 5.57 -2.17
N ARG A 25 1.91 6.89 -2.06
CA ARG A 25 1.44 7.68 -0.91
C ARG A 25 -0.09 7.63 -0.79
N MET A 26 -0.81 7.79 -1.90
CA MET A 26 -2.27 7.68 -1.92
C MET A 26 -2.74 6.32 -1.38
N ILE A 27 -2.08 5.23 -1.79
CA ILE A 27 -2.37 3.88 -1.29
C ILE A 27 -2.07 3.77 0.21
N VAL A 28 -0.93 4.28 0.66
CA VAL A 28 -0.55 4.29 2.09
C VAL A 28 -1.60 5.02 2.91
N ASP A 29 -2.05 6.20 2.49
CA ASP A 29 -3.06 6.96 3.23
C ASP A 29 -4.41 6.25 3.29
N LEU A 30 -4.81 5.57 2.21
CA LEU A 30 -5.99 4.73 2.22
C LEU A 30 -5.85 3.55 3.20
N LEU A 31 -4.70 2.86 3.22
CA LEU A 31 -4.47 1.73 4.13
C LEU A 31 -4.43 2.19 5.58
N ARG A 32 -3.85 3.36 5.84
CA ARG A 32 -3.85 3.98 7.17
C ARG A 32 -5.27 4.23 7.66
N ASN A 33 -6.15 4.72 6.79
CA ASN A 33 -7.56 4.90 7.12
C ASN A 33 -8.23 3.55 7.48
N ASP A 34 -8.07 2.53 6.65
CA ASP A 34 -8.71 1.22 6.87
C ASP A 34 -8.18 0.53 8.14
N ILE A 35 -6.88 0.58 8.39
CA ILE A 35 -6.24 0.00 9.59
C ILE A 35 -6.66 0.77 10.85
N SER A 36 -6.86 2.10 10.75
CA SER A 36 -7.26 2.93 11.91
C SER A 36 -8.55 2.46 12.59
N LEU A 37 -9.46 1.84 11.81
CA LEU A 37 -10.75 1.33 12.30
C LEU A 37 -10.62 0.13 13.23
N ILE A 38 -9.48 -0.58 13.19
CA ILE A 38 -9.26 -1.82 13.93
C ILE A 38 -7.99 -1.77 14.80
N SER A 39 -7.41 -0.57 14.97
CA SER A 39 -6.15 -0.38 15.70
C SER A 39 -6.29 0.52 16.92
N GLU A 40 -5.40 0.34 17.89
CA GLU A 40 -5.25 1.22 19.05
C GLU A 40 -4.81 2.63 18.60
N VAL A 41 -5.47 3.65 19.15
CA VAL A 41 -5.17 5.07 18.86
C VAL A 41 -3.71 5.38 19.19
N GLY A 42 -3.02 6.06 18.28
CA GLY A 42 -1.63 6.48 18.44
C GLY A 42 -0.59 5.39 18.16
N THR A 43 -1.01 4.18 17.75
CA THR A 43 -0.06 3.10 17.39
C THR A 43 0.20 2.97 15.90
N LEU A 44 -0.54 3.72 15.08
CA LEU A 44 -0.44 3.70 13.62
C LEU A 44 0.82 4.43 13.16
N GLU A 45 1.70 3.71 12.48
CA GLU A 45 2.99 4.19 11.98
C GLU A 45 3.26 3.71 10.54
N VAL A 46 4.10 4.46 9.83
CA VAL A 46 4.61 4.11 8.49
C VAL A 46 6.13 4.06 8.59
N PRO A 47 6.71 2.96 9.08
CA PRO A 47 8.14 2.89 9.38
C PRO A 47 9.01 3.02 8.14
N GLU A 48 8.51 2.58 6.98
CA GLU A 48 9.22 2.66 5.72
C GLU A 48 8.30 3.16 4.62
N LEU A 49 8.72 4.23 3.94
CA LEU A 49 7.98 4.86 2.84
C LEU A 49 8.87 4.90 1.60
N PHE A 50 8.35 4.43 0.47
CA PHE A 50 9.03 4.40 -0.84
C PHE A 50 10.31 3.55 -0.88
N ARG A 51 10.36 2.45 -0.12
CA ARG A 51 11.45 1.47 -0.22
C ARG A 51 11.40 0.82 -1.60
N ILE A 52 12.55 0.74 -2.27
CA ILE A 52 12.67 -0.09 -3.48
C ILE A 52 13.04 -1.51 -3.09
N GLU A 53 12.15 -2.44 -3.35
CA GLU A 53 12.35 -3.87 -3.18
C GLU A 53 12.61 -4.51 -4.54
N THR A 54 13.60 -5.40 -4.61
CA THR A 54 13.98 -6.07 -5.86
C THR A 54 13.56 -7.54 -5.80
N TYR A 55 12.70 -7.91 -6.74
CA TYR A 55 12.33 -9.29 -7.04
C TYR A 55 13.10 -9.76 -8.28
N PRO A 56 13.12 -11.09 -8.57
CA PRO A 56 13.92 -11.63 -9.67
C PRO A 56 13.67 -10.98 -11.04
N THR A 57 12.47 -10.47 -11.29
CA THR A 57 12.07 -9.92 -12.60
C THR A 57 11.66 -8.45 -12.57
N VAL A 58 11.55 -7.82 -11.40
CA VAL A 58 10.99 -6.46 -11.26
C VAL A 58 11.50 -5.77 -10.00
N HIS A 59 11.56 -4.43 -10.05
CA HIS A 59 11.71 -3.58 -8.87
C HIS A 59 10.35 -2.98 -8.50
N GLN A 60 10.00 -3.01 -7.22
CA GLN A 60 8.74 -2.46 -6.72
C GLN A 60 9.00 -1.38 -5.69
N MET A 61 8.16 -0.34 -5.70
CA MET A 61 8.10 0.65 -4.63
C MET A 61 7.13 0.17 -3.56
N VAL A 62 7.66 -0.17 -2.39
CA VAL A 62 6.95 -0.75 -1.26
C VAL A 62 6.97 0.24 -0.09
N SER A 63 5.89 0.25 0.67
CA SER A 63 5.77 1.03 1.90
C SER A 63 5.08 0.16 2.96
N ASP A 64 5.54 0.28 4.20
CA ASP A 64 5.05 -0.54 5.31
C ASP A 64 4.13 0.31 6.19
N VAL A 65 2.95 -0.22 6.53
CA VAL A 65 2.02 0.40 7.48
C VAL A 65 1.80 -0.57 8.63
N ARG A 66 1.97 -0.09 9.86
CA ARG A 66 1.89 -0.92 11.07
C ARG A 66 1.03 -0.24 12.13
N ALA A 67 0.29 -1.04 12.89
CA ALA A 67 -0.42 -0.61 14.09
C ALA A 67 -0.63 -1.78 15.05
N LYS A 68 -1.01 -1.49 16.30
CA LYS A 68 -1.48 -2.51 17.24
C LYS A 68 -2.97 -2.70 17.07
N LEU A 69 -3.42 -3.94 16.92
CA LEU A 69 -4.85 -4.25 16.81
C LEU A 69 -5.57 -4.01 18.14
N LEU A 70 -6.84 -3.64 18.09
CA LEU A 70 -7.69 -3.59 19.27
C LEU A 70 -7.78 -4.99 19.92
N PRO A 71 -7.80 -5.07 21.26
CA PRO A 71 -7.90 -6.34 21.97
C PRO A 71 -9.22 -7.05 21.65
N GLY A 72 -9.17 -8.38 21.49
CA GLY A 72 -10.35 -9.21 21.26
C GLY A 72 -10.86 -9.25 19.82
N LEU A 73 -10.15 -8.64 18.85
CA LEU A 73 -10.50 -8.76 17.43
C LEU A 73 -10.26 -10.17 16.91
N GLY A 74 -11.30 -10.74 16.30
CA GLY A 74 -11.22 -11.99 15.55
C GLY A 74 -10.84 -11.76 14.09
N ILE A 75 -10.33 -12.81 13.44
CA ILE A 75 -9.91 -12.78 12.03
C ILE A 75 -10.99 -12.25 11.07
N ARG A 76 -12.27 -12.58 11.33
CA ARG A 76 -13.40 -12.12 10.52
C ARG A 76 -13.56 -10.59 10.54
N GLN A 77 -13.31 -9.96 11.69
CA GLN A 77 -13.41 -8.50 11.82
C GLN A 77 -12.26 -7.80 11.12
N ILE A 78 -11.06 -8.38 11.21
CA ILE A 78 -9.87 -7.90 10.49
C ILE A 78 -10.12 -7.93 8.98
N PHE A 79 -10.60 -9.06 8.45
CA PHE A 79 -10.92 -9.19 7.03
C PHE A 79 -12.04 -8.23 6.59
N ALA A 80 -13.09 -8.05 7.40
CA ALA A 80 -14.18 -7.13 7.06
C ALA A 80 -13.71 -5.66 6.95
N ALA A 81 -12.71 -5.26 7.73
CA ALA A 81 -12.15 -3.91 7.66
C ALA A 81 -11.19 -3.74 6.46
N LEU A 82 -10.33 -4.72 6.22
CA LEU A 82 -9.23 -4.60 5.24
C LEU A 82 -9.58 -5.10 3.84
N PHE A 83 -10.64 -5.89 3.67
CA PHE A 83 -11.00 -6.51 2.40
C PHE A 83 -12.23 -5.84 1.74
N PRO A 84 -12.30 -5.72 0.41
CA PRO A 84 -11.15 -5.81 -0.51
C PRO A 84 -10.16 -4.68 -0.25
N CYS A 85 -8.87 -4.94 -0.48
CA CYS A 85 -7.83 -3.95 -0.22
C CYS A 85 -8.08 -2.71 -1.08
N GLY A 86 -8.07 -1.51 -0.48
CA GLY A 86 -8.35 -0.31 -1.27
C GLY A 86 -7.25 0.02 -2.30
N SER A 87 -6.07 -0.59 -2.19
CA SER A 87 -5.04 -0.56 -3.25
C SER A 87 -5.46 -1.26 -4.54
N ILE A 88 -6.39 -2.23 -4.46
CA ILE A 88 -6.87 -3.02 -5.60
C ILE A 88 -8.18 -2.44 -6.15
N THR A 89 -8.99 -1.81 -5.29
CA THR A 89 -10.28 -1.24 -5.70
C THR A 89 -10.16 0.20 -6.20
N GLY A 90 -9.28 1.02 -5.62
CA GLY A 90 -9.17 2.45 -5.91
C GLY A 90 -9.78 3.33 -4.81
N ALA A 91 -9.51 4.64 -4.85
CA ALA A 91 -10.01 5.61 -3.88
C ALA A 91 -11.00 6.59 -4.57
N PRO A 92 -12.19 6.86 -4.01
CA PRO A 92 -12.81 6.27 -2.81
C PRO A 92 -13.31 4.82 -3.03
N LYS A 93 -13.06 3.94 -2.06
CA LYS A 93 -13.30 2.47 -2.16
C LYS A 93 -14.70 2.09 -2.64
N ILE A 94 -15.75 2.68 -2.07
CA ILE A 94 -17.15 2.37 -2.45
C ILE A 94 -17.39 2.73 -3.92
N ARG A 95 -16.99 3.93 -4.33
CA ARG A 95 -17.23 4.41 -5.69
C ARG A 95 -16.47 3.61 -6.74
N ALA A 96 -15.25 3.20 -6.41
CA ALA A 96 -14.44 2.42 -7.32
C ALA A 96 -14.98 0.98 -7.48
N MET A 97 -15.54 0.38 -6.42
CA MET A 97 -16.24 -0.91 -6.52
C MET A 97 -17.53 -0.83 -7.34
N GLU A 98 -18.30 0.27 -7.26
CA GLU A 98 -19.49 0.48 -8.11
C GLU A 98 -19.11 0.48 -9.59
N ILE A 99 -18.06 1.24 -9.96
CA ILE A 99 -17.58 1.31 -11.35
C ILE A 99 -17.10 -0.06 -11.85
N LEU A 100 -16.38 -0.81 -11.01
CA LEU A 100 -15.91 -2.17 -11.37
C LEU A 100 -17.05 -3.18 -11.54
N HIS A 101 -18.20 -2.97 -10.90
CA HIS A 101 -19.37 -3.85 -11.05
C HIS A 101 -20.11 -3.62 -12.37
N ASP A 102 -20.07 -2.39 -12.89
CA ASP A 102 -20.77 -1.97 -14.11
C ASP A 102 -19.97 -2.21 -15.42
N LEU A 103 -18.77 -2.78 -15.31
CA LEU A 103 -17.85 -3.14 -16.41
C LEU A 103 -17.97 -4.63 -16.77
#